data_AF-A0A7K4INU8-F1
#
_entry.id   AF-A0A7K4INU8-F1
#
_cell.length_a   1.000
_cell.length_b   1.000
_cell.length_c   1.000
_cell.angle_alpha   90.00
_cell.angle_beta   90.00
_cell.angle_gamma   90.00
#
_symmetry.space_group_name_H-M   'P 1'
#
loop_
_entity.id
_entity.type
_entity.pdbx_description
1 polymer ?
#
loop_
_entity_poly.entity_id
_entity_poly.type
_entity_poly.pdbx_seq_one_letter_code
_entity_poly.pdbx_strand_id
1 'polypeptide(L)'
;MGGPSEREYREKLGKIKQKLGKKVVDIKSEFERFEKAKVEMLKRTKEMKHEAEHEVVKMEEDIAKSKDLAPESKQRLRLEIDIVKTEIRESYSQLEIRIAEAVVPV
;
A
#
# COMPACT_ATOMS: atom_id res chain seq x y z
N MET A 1 -0.61 -57.10 24.14
CA MET A 1 -1.21 -55.84 23.69
C MET A 1 -0.87 -54.77 24.71
N GLY A 2 -0.05 -53.77 24.37
CA GLY A 2 0.26 -52.65 25.25
C GLY A 2 -0.12 -51.37 24.52
N GLY A 3 -1.32 -50.86 24.80
CA GLY A 3 -1.75 -49.55 24.29
C GLY A 3 -0.94 -48.43 24.93
N PRO A 4 -0.85 -47.24 24.29
CA PRO A 4 -0.14 -46.11 24.86
C PRO A 4 -0.70 -45.75 26.23
N SER A 5 0.18 -45.50 27.21
CA SER A 5 -0.25 -45.11 28.56
C SER A 5 -0.86 -43.70 28.58
N GLU A 6 -1.70 -43.40 29.58
CA GLU A 6 -2.24 -42.05 29.79
C GLU A 6 -1.13 -40.97 29.82
N ARG A 7 0.03 -41.31 30.39
CA ARG A 7 1.22 -40.47 30.43
C ARG A 7 1.72 -40.12 29.02
N GLU A 8 1.79 -41.09 28.12
CA GLU A 8 2.20 -40.85 26.72
C GLU A 8 1.21 -39.94 25.99
N TYR A 9 -0.10 -40.08 26.25
CA TYR A 9 -1.10 -39.17 25.70
C TYR A 9 -0.96 -37.75 26.25
N ARG A 10 -0.69 -37.58 27.55
CA ARG A 10 -0.41 -36.25 28.16
C ARG A 10 0.83 -35.60 27.55
N GLU A 11 1.90 -36.35 27.33
CA GLU A 11 3.12 -35.84 26.69
C GLU A 11 2.86 -35.43 25.23
N LYS A 12 2.09 -36.23 24.46
CA LYS A 12 1.67 -35.88 23.10
C LYS A 12 0.84 -34.59 23.09
N LEU A 13 -0.13 -34.46 24.00
CA LEU A 13 -0.93 -33.24 24.15
C LEU A 13 -0.07 -32.02 24.49
N GLY A 14 0.93 -32.18 25.38
CA GLY A 14 1.90 -31.12 25.70
C GLY A 14 2.67 -30.64 24.47
N LYS A 15 3.19 -31.58 23.66
CA LYS A 15 3.89 -31.26 22.40
C LYS A 15 2.97 -30.55 21.38
N ILE A 16 1.71 -30.96 21.28
CA ILE A 16 0.73 -30.31 20.40
C ILE A 16 0.47 -28.87 20.86
N LYS A 17 0.22 -28.64 22.15
CA LYS A 17 0.03 -27.29 22.72
C LYS A 17 1.24 -26.40 22.47
N GLN A 18 2.46 -26.93 22.66
CA GLN A 18 3.69 -26.17 22.40
C GLN A 18 3.84 -25.81 20.91
N LYS A 19 3.59 -26.75 20.00
CA LYS A 19 3.62 -26.49 18.55
C LYS A 19 2.58 -25.45 18.14
N LEU A 20 1.37 -25.55 18.69
CA LEU A 20 0.30 -24.58 18.46
C LEU A 20 0.71 -23.18 18.93
N GLY A 21 1.26 -23.08 20.15
CA GLY A 21 1.75 -21.81 20.70
C GLY A 21 2.80 -21.15 19.81
N LYS A 22 3.77 -21.92 19.30
CA LYS A 22 4.77 -21.42 18.35
C LYS A 22 4.12 -20.89 17.07
N LYS A 23 3.25 -21.68 16.44
CA LYS A 23 2.54 -21.26 15.21
C LYS A 23 1.74 -19.98 15.40
N VAL A 24 1.06 -19.82 16.55
CA VAL A 24 0.31 -18.60 16.86
C VAL A 24 1.24 -17.38 16.95
N VAL A 25 2.39 -17.54 17.58
CA VAL A 25 3.40 -16.46 17.68
C VAL A 25 3.96 -16.10 16.31
N ASP A 26 4.29 -17.11 15.50
CA ASP A 26 4.81 -16.92 14.15
C ASP A 26 3.81 -16.17 13.26
N ILE A 27 2.54 -16.60 13.25
CA ILE A 27 1.46 -15.94 12.52
C ILE A 27 1.29 -14.49 12.97
N LYS A 28 1.30 -14.21 14.27
CA LYS A 28 1.21 -12.84 14.78
C LYS A 28 2.36 -11.96 14.27
N SER A 29 3.58 -12.49 14.24
CA SER A 29 4.73 -11.74 13.72
C SER A 29 4.62 -11.48 12.20
N GLU A 30 4.08 -12.41 11.43
CA GLU A 30 3.79 -12.20 10.01
C GLU A 30 2.75 -11.10 9.79
N PHE A 31 1.67 -11.09 10.59
CA PHE A 31 0.68 -10.00 10.57
C PHE A 31 1.30 -8.64 10.90
N GLU A 32 2.14 -8.54 11.93
CA GLU A 32 2.83 -7.28 12.26
C GLU A 32 3.74 -6.79 11.12
N ARG A 33 4.42 -7.71 10.41
CA ARG A 33 5.23 -7.37 9.24
C ARG A 33 4.36 -6.86 8.09
N PHE A 34 3.21 -7.50 7.87
CA PHE A 34 2.25 -7.09 6.85
C PHE A 34 1.70 -5.69 7.13
N GLU A 35 1.28 -5.42 8.38
CA GLU A 35 0.79 -4.10 8.80
C GLU A 35 1.83 -3.01 8.59
N LYS A 36 3.10 -3.27 8.94
CA LYS A 36 4.21 -2.34 8.68
C LYS A 36 4.40 -2.08 7.19
N ALA A 37 4.42 -3.14 6.37
CA ALA A 37 4.56 -3.02 4.92
C ALA A 37 3.42 -2.18 4.32
N LYS A 38 2.18 -2.36 4.78
CA LYS A 38 1.02 -1.56 4.36
C LYS A 38 1.20 -0.07 4.67
N VAL A 39 1.65 0.27 5.89
CA VAL A 39 1.90 1.65 6.28
C VAL A 39 3.00 2.28 5.42
N GLU A 40 4.07 1.54 5.14
CA GLU A 40 5.14 2.00 4.25
C GLU A 40 4.66 2.22 2.81
N MET A 41 3.81 1.32 2.29
CA MET A 41 3.22 1.48 0.96
C MET A 41 2.35 2.73 0.89
N LEU A 42 1.47 2.97 1.87
CA LEU A 42 0.66 4.19 1.93
C LEU A 42 1.52 5.45 1.99
N LYS A 43 2.62 5.42 2.76
CA LYS A 43 3.55 6.55 2.83
C LYS A 43 4.18 6.84 1.47
N ARG A 44 4.71 5.81 0.78
CA ARG A 44 5.28 5.95 -0.56
C ARG A 44 4.25 6.46 -1.57
N THR A 45 3.02 5.94 -1.52
CA THR A 45 1.91 6.39 -2.38
C THR A 45 1.66 7.89 -2.20
N LYS A 46 1.67 8.41 -0.97
CA LYS A 46 1.53 9.85 -0.71
C LYS A 46 2.72 10.67 -1.21
N GLU A 47 3.94 10.18 -1.01
CA GLU A 47 5.16 10.86 -1.48
C GLU A 47 5.16 10.97 -3.01
N MET A 48 4.89 9.88 -3.72
CA MET A 48 4.84 9.88 -5.19
C MET A 48 3.69 10.77 -5.73
N LYS A 49 2.53 10.80 -5.03
CA LYS A 49 1.43 11.71 -5.39
C LYS A 49 1.88 13.16 -5.31
N HIS A 50 2.50 13.54 -4.18
CA HIS A 50 2.97 14.90 -3.97
C HIS A 50 4.05 15.30 -4.99
N GLU A 51 4.97 14.40 -5.32
CA GLU A 51 5.99 14.62 -6.35
C GLU A 51 5.36 14.88 -7.72
N ALA A 52 4.43 14.01 -8.15
CA ALA A 52 3.72 14.18 -9.42
C ALA A 52 2.90 15.47 -9.47
N GLU A 53 2.18 15.81 -8.40
CA GLU A 53 1.44 17.08 -8.29
C GLU A 53 2.38 18.29 -8.39
N HIS A 54 3.53 18.23 -7.74
CA HIS A 54 4.54 19.30 -7.77
C HIS A 54 5.16 19.48 -9.17
N GLU A 55 5.48 18.39 -9.86
CA GLU A 55 5.98 18.44 -11.24
C GLU A 55 4.97 19.10 -12.19
N VAL A 56 3.69 18.75 -12.05
CA VAL A 56 2.61 19.34 -12.83
C VAL A 56 2.48 20.83 -12.56
N VAL A 57 2.51 21.25 -11.29
CA VAL A 57 2.45 22.68 -10.92
C VAL A 57 3.63 23.45 -11.53
N LYS A 58 4.85 22.88 -11.47
CA LYS A 58 6.02 23.48 -12.07
C LYS A 58 5.86 23.63 -13.59
N MET A 59 5.33 22.60 -14.26
CA MET A 59 5.04 22.66 -15.70
C MET A 59 4.02 23.74 -16.05
N GLU A 60 2.96 23.91 -15.25
CA GLU A 60 1.99 24.99 -15.44
C GLU A 60 2.63 26.37 -15.34
N GLU A 61 3.50 26.57 -14.34
CA GLU A 61 4.22 27.82 -14.16
C GLU A 61 5.15 28.11 -15.34
N ASP A 62 5.88 27.10 -15.83
CA ASP A 62 6.80 27.23 -16.95
C ASP A 62 6.03 27.58 -18.25
N ILE A 63 4.88 26.95 -18.49
CA ILE A 63 3.99 27.27 -19.62
C ILE A 63 3.45 28.70 -19.51
N ALA A 64 3.05 29.12 -18.30
CA ALA A 64 2.55 30.47 -18.08
C ALA A 64 3.61 31.52 -18.40
N LYS A 65 4.85 31.31 -17.93
CA LYS A 65 6.00 32.21 -18.09
C LYS A 65 6.63 32.16 -19.49
N SER A 66 6.40 31.08 -20.26
CA SER A 66 6.99 30.91 -21.59
C SER A 66 6.61 32.03 -22.55
N LYS A 67 7.60 32.61 -23.22
CA LYS A 67 7.40 33.63 -24.27
C LYS A 67 7.28 33.03 -25.67
N ASP A 68 7.71 31.78 -25.83
CA ASP A 68 7.80 31.09 -27.12
C ASP A 68 6.51 30.33 -27.48
N LEU A 69 5.62 30.15 -26.50
CA LEU A 69 4.33 29.49 -26.70
C LEU A 69 3.25 30.49 -27.12
N ALA A 70 2.61 30.21 -28.26
CA ALA A 70 1.40 30.90 -28.69
C ALA A 70 0.25 30.72 -27.66
N PRO A 71 -0.66 31.70 -27.52
CA PRO A 71 -1.78 31.63 -26.57
C PRO A 71 -2.64 30.36 -26.70
N GLU A 72 -2.92 29.94 -27.93
CA GLU A 72 -3.69 28.72 -28.22
C GLU A 72 -2.96 27.46 -27.77
N SER A 73 -1.64 27.39 -27.96
CA SER A 73 -0.83 26.28 -27.47
C SER A 73 -0.80 26.23 -25.95
N LYS A 74 -0.69 27.38 -25.27
CA LYS A 74 -0.80 27.45 -23.80
C LYS A 74 -2.16 26.95 -23.31
N GLN A 75 -3.24 27.29 -24.02
CA GLN A 75 -4.58 26.83 -23.66
C GLN A 75 -4.73 25.31 -23.82
N ARG A 76 -4.24 24.73 -24.94
CA ARG A 76 -4.26 23.27 -25.14
C ARG A 76 -3.47 22.54 -24.05
N LEU A 77 -2.25 23.00 -23.75
CA LEU A 77 -1.41 22.39 -22.72
C LEU A 77 -2.05 22.47 -21.32
N ARG A 78 -2.76 23.55 -21.00
CA ARG A 78 -3.51 23.64 -19.73
C ARG A 78 -4.63 22.60 -19.64
N LEU A 79 -5.36 22.36 -20.72
CA LEU A 79 -6.40 21.31 -20.74
C LEU A 79 -5.80 19.92 -20.55
N GLU A 80 -4.65 19.64 -21.18
CA GLU A 80 -3.92 18.39 -20.97
C GLU A 80 -3.44 18.25 -19.51
N ILE A 81 -2.96 19.33 -18.91
CA ILE A 81 -2.58 19.35 -17.50
C ILE A 81 -3.77 19.07 -16.58
N ASP A 82 -4.95 19.63 -16.85
CA ASP A 82 -6.14 19.37 -16.05
C ASP A 82 -6.56 17.88 -16.12
N ILE A 83 -6.37 17.24 -17.28
CA ILE A 83 -6.56 15.80 -17.43
C ILE A 83 -5.54 15.05 -16.56
N VAL A 84 -4.25 15.36 -16.67
CA VAL A 84 -3.19 14.71 -15.89
C VAL A 84 -3.40 14.87 -14.38
N LYS A 85 -3.82 16.06 -13.91
CA LYS A 85 -4.17 16.28 -12.49
C LYS A 85 -5.30 15.36 -12.02
N THR A 86 -6.28 15.15 -12.89
CA THR A 86 -7.41 14.25 -12.60
C THR A 86 -6.94 12.80 -12.54
N GLU A 87 -6.15 12.37 -13.53
CA GLU A 87 -5.58 11.01 -13.58
C GLU A 87 -4.69 10.70 -12.37
N ILE A 88 -3.86 11.65 -11.93
CA ILE A 88 -3.08 11.55 -10.70
C ILE A 88 -4.02 11.30 -9.52
N ARG A 89 -5.03 12.17 -9.32
CA ARG A 89 -5.95 12.03 -8.17
C ARG A 89 -6.68 10.69 -8.17
N GLU A 90 -7.19 10.25 -9.31
CA GLU A 90 -7.92 8.99 -9.44
C GLU A 90 -7.01 7.78 -9.21
N SER A 91 -5.85 7.74 -9.87
CA SER A 91 -4.90 6.63 -9.76
C SER A 91 -4.41 6.46 -8.32
N TYR A 92 -4.03 7.56 -7.66
CA TYR A 92 -3.57 7.51 -6.28
C TYR A 92 -4.70 7.14 -5.29
N SER A 93 -5.93 7.62 -5.52
CA SER A 93 -7.08 7.23 -4.69
C SER A 93 -7.37 5.73 -4.80
N GLN A 94 -7.31 5.18 -6.01
CA GLN A 94 -7.48 3.74 -6.23
C GLN A 94 -6.37 2.92 -5.57
N LEU A 95 -5.12 3.40 -5.61
CA LEU A 95 -4.00 2.76 -4.92
C LEU A 95 -4.19 2.78 -3.40
N GLU A 96 -4.59 3.91 -2.82
CA GLU A 96 -4.87 4.02 -1.38
C GLU A 96 -5.98 3.05 -0.95
N ILE A 97 -7.06 2.94 -1.73
CA ILE A 97 -8.16 1.98 -1.48
C ILE A 97 -7.64 0.55 -1.52
N ARG A 98 -6.91 0.16 -2.58
CA ARG A 98 -6.38 -1.21 -2.71
C ARG A 98 -5.44 -1.59 -1.57
N ILE A 99 -4.57 -0.66 -1.15
CA ILE A 99 -3.67 -0.88 -0.01
C ILE A 99 -4.48 -0.98 1.29
N ALA A 100 -5.53 -0.18 1.45
CA ALA A 100 -6.42 -0.23 2.61
C ALA A 100 -7.20 -1.56 2.70
N GLU A 101 -7.71 -2.06 1.58
CA GLU A 101 -8.54 -3.27 1.50
C GLU A 101 -7.74 -4.57 1.66
N ALA A 102 -6.44 -4.57 1.36
CA ALA A 102 -5.57 -5.75 1.42
C ALA A 102 -5.43 -6.43 2.81
N VAL A 103 -6.13 -5.94 3.86
CA VAL A 103 -6.08 -6.49 5.23
C VAL A 103 -7.44 -6.97 5.74
N VAL A 104 -8.56 -6.71 5.07
CA VAL A 104 -9.84 -7.19 5.62
C VAL A 104 -9.90 -8.71 5.42
N PRO A 105 -9.84 -9.52 6.49
CA PRO A 105 -10.12 -10.94 6.38
C PRO A 105 -11.62 -11.04 6.05
N VAL A 106 -11.95 -11.70 4.95
CA VAL A 106 -13.34 -12.13 4.67
C VAL A 106 -13.74 -13.21 5.66
#